data_AF-A0A6N6L0X1-F1
#
_entry.id   AF-A0A6N6L0X1-F1
#
_cell.length_a   1.000
_cell.length_b   1.000
_cell.length_c   1.000
_cell.angle_alpha   90.00
_cell.angle_beta   90.00
_cell.angle_gamma   90.00
#
_symmetry.space_group_name_H-M   'P 1'
#
loop_
_entity.id
_entity.type
_entity.pdbx_description
1 polymer ?
#
loop_
_entity_poly.entity_id
_entity_poly.type
_entity_poly.pdbx_seq_one_letter_code
_entity_poly.pdbx_strand_id
1 'polypeptide(L)'
;MRENLKNILKRISSTLGWTRASYTIMSIFLLVIFLIMYIWWPLVVEYWAQYNPNYPFWIQFDWLLLGIFAFMSLMIMAGADFRKDLPIIVIGLFGGLVIESWGTQTELWTYYTFERPPLWIIPAWPIASLSIDRMYRLIKNRTQNFKDPLFVILYWLILPAFFALMVSFVWPTVNKSLTIMALILVTFLIATPTNYRGAVLTFIAGAGLGYYLELWGTTRLAWTYYTLEKPPLFAVLAHGMAALAFWRVYLLYKTFEPRLFKLLPQRVQAGD
;
A
#
# COMPACT_ATOMS: atom_id res chain seq x y z
N MET A 1 11.38 -36.69 -4.14
CA MET A 1 10.95 -35.47 -3.41
C MET A 1 11.70 -34.19 -3.84
N ARG A 2 13.04 -34.17 -3.88
CA ARG A 2 13.83 -32.98 -4.33
C ARG A 2 13.56 -32.52 -5.77
N GLU A 3 13.46 -33.44 -6.72
CA GLU A 3 13.12 -33.18 -8.13
C GLU A 3 11.77 -32.47 -8.28
N ASN A 4 10.75 -32.94 -7.55
CA ASN A 4 9.40 -32.40 -7.61
C ASN A 4 9.33 -30.98 -7.03
N LEU A 5 10.06 -30.72 -5.94
CA LEU A 5 10.17 -29.38 -5.35
C LEU A 5 10.85 -28.40 -6.31
N LYS A 6 11.92 -28.80 -7.00
CA LYS A 6 12.58 -27.97 -8.01
C LYS A 6 11.65 -27.60 -9.17
N ASN A 7 10.86 -28.55 -9.65
CA ASN A 7 9.91 -28.31 -10.74
C ASN A 7 8.76 -27.37 -10.31
N ILE A 8 8.26 -27.52 -9.08
CA ILE A 8 7.26 -26.60 -8.51
C ILE A 8 7.84 -25.19 -8.39
N LEU A 9 9.03 -25.04 -7.82
CA LEU A 9 9.69 -23.75 -7.66
C LEU A 9 9.98 -23.08 -9.01
N LYS A 10 10.43 -23.85 -10.02
CA LYS A 10 10.67 -23.34 -11.38
C LYS A 10 9.39 -22.85 -12.03
N ARG A 11 8.28 -23.57 -11.87
CA ARG A 11 6.96 -23.19 -12.40
C ARG A 11 6.40 -21.96 -11.70
N ILE A 12 6.59 -21.83 -10.38
CA ILE A 12 6.21 -20.64 -9.61
C ILE A 12 7.03 -19.43 -10.07
N SER A 13 8.35 -19.58 -10.15
CA SER A 13 9.27 -18.53 -10.57
C SER A 13 8.99 -18.05 -12.00
N SER A 14 8.71 -18.96 -12.94
CA SER A 14 8.35 -18.59 -14.32
C SER A 14 6.98 -17.92 -14.40
N THR A 15 6.01 -18.36 -13.58
CA THR A 15 4.65 -17.77 -13.56
C THR A 15 4.64 -16.39 -12.91
N LEU A 16 5.45 -16.17 -11.87
CA LEU A 16 5.60 -14.88 -11.20
C LEU A 16 6.58 -13.93 -11.90
N GLY A 17 7.31 -14.42 -12.92
CA GLY A 17 8.24 -13.61 -13.70
C GLY A 17 9.40 -13.05 -12.88
N TRP A 18 10.02 -13.86 -12.03
CA TRP A 18 11.15 -13.40 -11.21
C TRP A 18 12.36 -13.06 -12.08
N THR A 19 12.87 -11.84 -11.94
CA THR A 19 14.01 -11.31 -12.69
C THR A 19 15.19 -11.02 -11.74
N ARG A 20 16.34 -10.63 -12.29
CA ARG A 20 17.45 -10.10 -11.46
C ARG A 20 16.99 -8.91 -10.62
N ALA A 21 16.13 -8.05 -11.17
CA ALA A 21 15.54 -6.94 -10.43
C ALA A 21 14.68 -7.41 -9.26
N SER A 22 13.96 -8.54 -9.37
CA SER A 22 13.21 -9.13 -8.25
C SER A 22 14.11 -9.43 -7.06
N TYR A 23 15.28 -10.04 -7.30
CA TYR A 23 16.24 -10.35 -6.24
C TYR A 23 16.89 -9.10 -5.65
N THR A 24 17.18 -8.08 -6.48
CA THR A 24 17.71 -6.80 -5.98
C THR A 24 16.68 -6.06 -5.13
N ILE A 25 15.41 -5.96 -5.58
CA ILE A 25 14.32 -5.35 -4.79
C ILE A 25 14.13 -6.11 -3.47
N MET A 26 14.12 -7.44 -3.50
CA MET A 26 14.04 -8.25 -2.28
C MET A 26 15.23 -7.99 -1.34
N SER A 27 16.44 -7.87 -1.88
CA SER A 27 17.64 -7.59 -1.07
C SER A 27 17.57 -6.21 -0.41
N ILE A 28 17.13 -5.19 -1.17
CA ILE A 28 16.89 -3.84 -0.64
C ILE A 28 15.77 -3.88 0.41
N PHE A 29 14.69 -4.61 0.17
CA PHE A 29 13.60 -4.76 1.13
C PHE A 29 14.06 -5.40 2.44
N LEU A 30 14.85 -6.48 2.37
CA LEU A 30 15.45 -7.09 3.56
C LEU A 30 16.40 -6.12 4.27
N LEU A 31 17.22 -5.37 3.54
CA LEU A 31 18.08 -4.34 4.10
C LEU A 31 17.26 -3.26 4.82
N VAL A 32 16.14 -2.82 4.25
CA VAL A 32 15.22 -1.86 4.87
C VAL A 32 14.60 -2.46 6.14
N ILE A 33 14.19 -3.73 6.15
CA ILE A 33 13.72 -4.41 7.37
C ILE A 33 14.81 -4.37 8.44
N PHE A 34 16.05 -4.77 8.11
CA PHE A 34 17.16 -4.73 9.07
C PHE A 34 17.41 -3.32 9.58
N LEU A 35 17.35 -2.31 8.71
CA LEU A 35 17.51 -0.92 9.10
C LEU A 35 16.37 -0.46 10.03
N ILE A 36 15.13 -0.83 9.74
CA ILE A 36 13.98 -0.54 10.62
C ILE A 36 14.19 -1.20 11.98
N MET A 37 14.52 -2.50 12.02
CA MET A 37 14.78 -3.20 13.29
C MET A 37 15.93 -2.57 14.08
N TYR A 38 16.95 -2.05 13.39
CA TYR A 38 18.09 -1.39 14.01
C TYR A 38 17.72 0.00 14.57
N ILE A 39 17.09 0.85 13.76
CA ILE A 39 16.68 2.20 14.17
C ILE A 39 15.63 2.14 15.26
N TRP A 40 14.67 1.22 15.13
CA TRP A 40 13.55 1.02 16.05
C TRP A 40 13.80 -0.15 17.00
N TRP A 41 15.06 -0.38 17.35
CA TRP A 41 15.45 -1.41 18.32
C TRP A 41 14.64 -1.39 19.63
N PRO A 42 14.29 -0.22 20.21
CA PRO A 42 13.42 -0.17 21.38
C PRO A 42 12.07 -0.89 21.17
N LEU A 43 11.45 -0.78 20.00
CA LEU A 43 10.20 -1.49 19.67
C LEU A 43 10.42 -3.00 19.62
N VAL A 44 11.57 -3.44 19.11
CA VAL A 44 11.94 -4.87 19.07
C VAL A 44 12.06 -5.41 20.50
N VAL A 45 12.69 -4.64 21.39
CA VAL A 45 12.81 -5.00 22.81
C VAL A 45 11.43 -5.07 23.48
N GLU A 46 10.57 -4.08 23.26
CA GLU A 46 9.19 -4.08 23.77
C GLU A 46 8.39 -5.27 23.26
N TYR A 47 8.51 -5.61 21.97
CA TYR A 47 7.87 -6.79 21.39
C TYR A 47 8.37 -8.08 22.06
N TRP A 48 9.68 -8.22 22.27
CA TRP A 48 10.24 -9.38 22.96
C TRP A 48 9.81 -9.47 24.43
N ALA A 49 9.61 -8.32 25.09
CA ALA A 49 9.15 -8.27 26.49
C ALA A 49 7.72 -8.79 26.66
N GLN A 50 6.91 -8.85 25.60
CA GLN A 50 5.58 -9.46 25.62
C GLN A 50 5.61 -10.99 25.64
N TYR A 51 6.76 -11.61 25.33
CA TYR A 51 6.88 -13.07 25.31
C TYR A 51 6.75 -13.66 26.70
N ASN A 52 5.80 -14.59 26.86
CA ASN A 52 5.55 -15.31 28.09
C ASN A 52 5.94 -16.79 27.93
N PRO A 53 7.01 -17.27 28.58
CA PRO A 53 7.47 -18.65 28.48
C PRO A 53 6.44 -19.70 28.91
N ASN A 54 5.41 -19.31 29.69
CA ASN A 54 4.35 -20.22 30.14
C ASN A 54 3.40 -20.63 29.01
N TYR A 55 3.38 -19.92 27.89
CA TYR A 55 2.55 -20.24 26.75
C TYR A 55 3.39 -20.80 25.59
N PRO A 56 2.89 -21.77 24.82
CA PRO A 56 3.55 -22.24 23.61
C PRO A 56 3.84 -21.08 22.64
N PHE A 57 5.03 -21.07 22.07
CA PHE A 57 5.47 -20.07 21.08
C PHE A 57 4.44 -19.86 19.96
N TRP A 58 3.86 -20.95 19.44
CA TRP A 58 2.94 -20.92 18.30
C TRP A 58 1.66 -20.14 18.53
N ILE A 59 1.25 -19.90 19.78
CA ILE A 59 0.05 -19.12 20.11
C ILE A 59 0.40 -17.63 20.23
N GLN A 60 1.65 -17.33 20.60
CA GLN A 60 2.15 -15.97 20.79
C GLN A 60 2.71 -15.38 19.49
N PHE A 61 3.12 -16.22 18.56
CA PHE A 61 3.70 -15.81 17.30
C PHE A 61 2.65 -15.13 16.39
N ASP A 62 2.98 -13.96 15.85
CA ASP A 62 2.04 -13.20 15.02
C ASP A 62 1.98 -13.76 13.58
N TRP A 63 1.15 -14.80 13.41
CA TRP A 63 0.93 -15.43 12.11
C TRP A 63 0.30 -14.50 11.07
N LEU A 64 -0.51 -13.54 11.50
CA LEU A 64 -1.12 -12.58 10.60
C LEU A 64 -0.05 -11.64 10.04
N LEU A 65 0.81 -11.12 10.91
CA LEU A 65 1.95 -10.30 10.49
C LEU A 65 2.85 -11.06 9.51
N LEU A 66 3.24 -12.29 9.87
CA LEU A 66 4.07 -13.13 9.00
C LEU A 66 3.38 -13.36 7.64
N GLY A 67 2.09 -13.66 7.64
CA GLY A 67 1.31 -13.89 6.42
C GLY A 67 1.26 -12.66 5.51
N ILE A 68 1.03 -11.48 6.08
CA ILE A 68 1.02 -10.20 5.36
C ILE A 68 2.41 -9.90 4.78
N PHE A 69 3.47 -10.03 5.59
CA PHE A 69 4.85 -9.82 5.13
C PHE A 69 5.24 -10.80 4.04
N ALA A 70 4.95 -12.09 4.20
CA ALA A 70 5.22 -13.11 3.19
C ALA A 70 4.47 -12.81 1.88
N PHE A 71 3.19 -12.43 1.97
CA PHE A 71 2.40 -12.06 0.81
C PHE A 71 2.98 -10.84 0.08
N MET A 72 3.23 -9.74 0.79
CA MET A 72 3.79 -8.52 0.19
C MET A 72 5.19 -8.79 -0.40
N SER A 73 6.02 -9.56 0.28
CA SER A 73 7.36 -9.96 -0.22
C SER A 73 7.27 -10.70 -1.56
N LEU A 74 6.33 -11.63 -1.68
CA LEU A 74 6.10 -12.34 -2.94
C LEU A 74 5.53 -11.42 -4.02
N MET A 75 4.64 -10.50 -3.65
CA MET A 75 4.06 -9.54 -4.59
C MET A 75 5.12 -8.57 -5.14
N ILE A 76 5.94 -7.93 -4.31
CA ILE A 76 6.96 -6.97 -4.80
C ILE A 76 7.99 -7.62 -5.73
N MET A 77 8.25 -8.93 -5.57
CA MET A 77 9.11 -9.68 -6.48
C MET A 77 8.46 -9.96 -7.84
N ALA A 78 7.13 -10.09 -7.90
CA ALA A 78 6.42 -10.50 -9.09
C ALA A 78 6.60 -9.45 -10.20
N GLY A 79 7.19 -9.85 -11.33
CA GLY A 79 7.42 -8.97 -12.48
C GLY A 79 8.18 -7.67 -12.17
N ALA A 80 9.11 -7.70 -11.21
CA ALA A 80 9.89 -6.53 -10.77
C ALA A 80 10.68 -5.87 -11.91
N ASP A 81 10.62 -4.54 -11.95
CA ASP A 81 11.27 -3.67 -12.94
C ASP A 81 11.52 -2.28 -12.34
N PHE A 82 12.79 -1.95 -12.08
CA PHE A 82 13.19 -0.69 -11.46
C PHE A 82 12.64 0.56 -12.13
N ARG A 83 12.54 0.59 -13.46
CA ARG A 83 12.07 1.77 -14.18
C ARG A 83 10.58 2.01 -13.96
N LYS A 84 9.82 0.94 -13.76
CA LYS A 84 8.38 1.00 -13.49
C LYS A 84 8.09 1.17 -12.00
N ASP A 85 8.94 0.59 -11.16
CA ASP A 85 8.72 0.48 -9.72
C ASP A 85 9.19 1.73 -8.96
N LEU A 86 10.26 2.39 -9.41
CA LEU A 86 10.80 3.56 -8.73
C LEU A 86 9.77 4.71 -8.60
N PRO A 87 9.01 5.09 -9.65
CA PRO A 87 7.95 6.09 -9.48
C PRO A 87 6.88 5.66 -8.48
N ILE A 88 6.52 4.37 -8.44
CA ILE A 88 5.52 3.84 -7.51
C ILE A 88 6.04 3.91 -6.07
N ILE A 89 7.31 3.57 -5.84
CA ILE A 89 7.99 3.68 -4.54
C ILE A 89 7.96 5.12 -4.04
N VAL A 90 8.36 6.07 -4.90
CA VAL A 90 8.41 7.50 -4.54
C VAL A 90 7.01 8.03 -4.24
N ILE A 91 6.02 7.72 -5.08
CA ILE A 91 4.63 8.13 -4.87
C ILE A 91 4.08 7.53 -3.57
N GLY A 92 4.35 6.24 -3.32
CA GLY A 92 3.94 5.56 -2.08
C GLY A 92 4.56 6.20 -0.84
N LEU A 93 5.84 6.57 -0.90
CA LEU A 93 6.55 7.21 0.21
C LEU A 93 5.91 8.55 0.59
N PHE A 94 5.77 9.47 -0.38
CA PHE A 94 5.21 10.80 -0.12
C PHE A 94 3.71 10.76 0.13
N GLY A 95 2.98 9.91 -0.59
CA GLY A 95 1.56 9.69 -0.38
C GLY A 95 1.26 9.13 1.01
N GLY A 96 2.06 8.17 1.47
CA GLY A 96 2.00 7.65 2.84
C GLY A 96 2.24 8.73 3.87
N LEU A 97 3.27 9.56 3.69
CA LEU A 97 3.55 10.69 4.58
C LEU A 97 2.35 11.66 4.69
N VAL A 98 1.70 11.97 3.56
CA VAL A 98 0.50 12.83 3.56
C VAL A 98 -0.65 12.19 4.31
N ILE A 99 -0.89 10.88 4.13
CA ILE A 99 -1.98 10.17 4.80
C ILE A 99 -1.74 10.05 6.30
N GLU A 100 -0.52 9.66 6.71
CA GLU A 100 -0.16 9.59 8.13
C GLU A 100 -0.23 10.97 8.79
N SER A 101 0.21 12.02 8.08
CA SER A 101 0.10 13.39 8.57
C SER A 101 -1.36 13.79 8.75
N TRP A 102 -2.22 13.46 7.79
CA TRP A 102 -3.65 13.76 7.90
C TRP A 102 -4.26 13.05 9.11
N GLY A 103 -4.14 11.72 9.20
CA GLY A 103 -4.82 10.97 10.26
C GLY A 103 -4.37 11.29 11.66
N THR A 104 -3.06 11.35 11.87
CA THR A 104 -2.49 11.52 13.22
C THR A 104 -2.59 12.96 13.71
N GLN A 105 -2.46 13.97 12.82
CA GLN A 105 -2.62 15.38 13.20
C GLN A 105 -4.08 15.78 13.43
N THR A 106 -5.02 15.07 12.81
CA THR A 106 -6.46 15.27 13.03
C THR A 106 -7.02 14.37 14.12
N GLU A 107 -6.21 13.47 14.67
CA GLU A 107 -6.59 12.50 15.71
C GLU A 107 -7.67 11.49 15.27
N LEU A 108 -7.78 11.24 13.96
CA LEU A 108 -8.62 10.18 13.43
C LEU A 108 -8.11 8.80 13.87
N TRP A 109 -6.79 8.65 13.97
CA TRP A 109 -6.13 7.54 14.64
C TRP A 109 -4.89 8.00 15.39
N THR A 110 -4.49 7.19 16.35
CA THR A 110 -3.27 7.38 17.14
C THR A 110 -2.45 6.10 17.13
N TYR A 111 -1.14 6.25 16.99
CA TYR A 111 -0.19 5.16 17.17
C TYR A 111 0.19 5.03 18.63
N TYR A 112 0.56 3.83 19.07
CA TYR A 112 1.01 3.59 20.45
C TYR A 112 2.27 4.40 20.83
N THR A 113 3.05 4.83 19.84
CA THR A 113 4.22 5.71 19.99
C THR A 113 3.85 7.19 20.12
N PHE A 114 2.59 7.55 19.88
CA PHE A 114 2.06 8.92 19.88
C PHE A 114 2.73 9.91 18.89
N GLU A 115 3.59 9.43 17.99
CA GLU A 115 4.21 10.24 16.94
C GLU A 115 3.20 10.75 15.91
N ARG A 116 3.43 11.96 15.37
CA ARG A 116 2.53 12.62 14.40
C ARG A 116 3.31 13.41 13.34
N PRO A 117 3.47 12.93 12.09
CA PRO A 117 3.26 11.54 11.66
C PRO A 117 4.36 10.62 12.21
N PRO A 118 4.08 9.33 12.45
CA PRO A 118 5.10 8.35 12.80
C PRO A 118 6.03 8.07 11.61
N LEU A 119 7.32 8.37 11.77
CA LEU A 119 8.28 8.15 10.67
C LEU A 119 8.61 6.66 10.47
N TRP A 120 8.41 5.83 11.50
CA TRP A 120 8.70 4.40 11.44
C TRP A 120 7.83 3.61 10.47
N ILE A 121 6.58 4.04 10.24
CA ILE A 121 5.66 3.32 9.34
C ILE A 121 5.75 3.80 7.88
N ILE A 122 6.33 4.98 7.64
CA ILE A 122 6.45 5.55 6.29
C ILE A 122 7.14 4.60 5.28
N PRO A 123 8.20 3.85 5.64
CA PRO A 123 8.80 2.86 4.75
C PRO A 123 7.87 1.72 4.31
N ALA A 124 6.79 1.42 5.06
CA ALA A 124 5.83 0.38 4.71
C ALA A 124 4.95 0.77 3.50
N TRP A 125 4.70 2.07 3.31
CA TRP A 125 3.83 2.58 2.25
C TRP A 125 4.33 2.27 0.82
N PRO A 126 5.63 2.40 0.48
CA PRO A 126 6.17 1.92 -0.78
C PRO A 126 5.93 0.43 -1.05
N ILE A 127 6.09 -0.42 -0.02
CA ILE A 127 5.91 -1.88 -0.13
C ILE A 127 4.44 -2.22 -0.40
N ALA A 128 3.53 -1.59 0.35
CA ALA A 128 2.10 -1.72 0.12
C ALA A 128 1.71 -1.23 -1.28
N SER A 129 2.23 -0.08 -1.71
CA SER A 129 1.95 0.51 -3.03
C SER A 129 2.38 -0.39 -4.18
N LEU A 130 3.59 -0.98 -4.10
CA LEU A 130 4.05 -1.96 -5.09
C LEU A 130 3.19 -3.22 -5.07
N SER A 131 2.86 -3.73 -3.89
CA SER A 131 2.03 -4.93 -3.74
C SER A 131 0.63 -4.71 -4.36
N ILE A 132 0.02 -3.55 -4.12
CA ILE A 132 -1.27 -3.17 -4.70
C ILE A 132 -1.19 -3.02 -6.22
N ASP A 133 -0.11 -2.42 -6.77
CA ASP A 133 0.09 -2.38 -8.23
C ASP A 133 0.15 -3.78 -8.84
N ARG A 134 0.84 -4.74 -8.19
CA ARG A 134 0.88 -6.13 -8.66
C ARG A 134 -0.46 -6.82 -8.56
N MET A 135 -1.16 -6.64 -7.45
CA MET A 135 -2.53 -7.14 -7.27
C MET A 135 -3.45 -6.58 -8.36
N TYR A 136 -3.41 -5.26 -8.61
CA TYR A 136 -4.15 -4.61 -9.69
C TYR A 136 -3.88 -5.26 -11.05
N ARG A 137 -2.61 -5.49 -11.41
CA ARG A 137 -2.24 -6.13 -12.69
C ARG A 137 -2.78 -7.56 -12.79
N LEU A 138 -2.67 -8.34 -11.71
CA LEU A 138 -3.20 -9.71 -11.66
C LEU A 138 -4.71 -9.73 -11.82
N ILE A 139 -5.43 -8.86 -11.10
CA ILE A 139 -6.89 -8.76 -11.17
C ILE A 139 -7.32 -8.26 -12.55
N LYS A 140 -6.63 -7.27 -13.11
CA LYS A 140 -6.90 -6.74 -14.45
C LYS A 140 -6.79 -7.82 -15.51
N ASN A 141 -5.73 -8.61 -15.49
CA ASN A 141 -5.52 -9.70 -16.43
C ASN A 141 -6.62 -10.76 -16.31
N ARG A 142 -7.04 -11.11 -15.09
CA ARG A 142 -8.13 -12.09 -14.85
C ARG A 142 -9.50 -11.58 -15.26
N THR A 143 -9.72 -10.27 -15.19
CA THR A 143 -11.00 -9.66 -15.53
C THR A 143 -11.08 -9.22 -16.98
N GLN A 144 -10.07 -9.46 -17.83
CA GLN A 144 -9.96 -8.89 -19.19
C GLN A 144 -11.23 -9.05 -20.05
N ASN A 145 -11.92 -10.18 -19.89
CA ASN A 145 -13.14 -10.51 -20.63
C ASN A 145 -14.43 -9.87 -20.08
N PHE A 146 -14.36 -9.14 -18.97
CA PHE A 146 -15.53 -8.52 -18.35
C PHE A 146 -15.88 -7.23 -19.12
N LYS A 147 -17.18 -6.97 -19.28
CA LYS A 147 -17.68 -5.82 -20.05
C LYS A 147 -17.43 -4.51 -19.31
N ASP A 148 -16.97 -3.48 -20.02
CA ASP A 148 -16.67 -2.16 -19.43
C ASP A 148 -17.86 -1.44 -18.76
N PRO A 149 -19.12 -1.55 -19.24
CA PRO A 149 -20.26 -0.94 -18.56
C PRO A 149 -20.44 -1.39 -17.10
N LEU A 150 -20.05 -2.63 -16.77
CA LEU A 150 -20.08 -3.12 -15.39
C LEU A 150 -19.18 -2.26 -14.49
N PHE A 151 -18.00 -1.89 -14.96
CA PHE A 151 -17.06 -1.07 -14.17
C PHE A 151 -17.52 0.37 -14.01
N VAL A 152 -18.30 0.90 -14.96
CA VAL A 152 -18.93 2.22 -14.82
C VAL A 152 -19.97 2.19 -13.70
N ILE A 153 -20.82 1.17 -13.67
CA ILE A 153 -21.82 0.98 -12.61
C ILE A 153 -21.12 0.81 -11.25
N LEU A 154 -20.15 -0.09 -11.17
CA LEU A 154 -19.39 -0.34 -9.95
C LEU A 154 -18.68 0.92 -9.45
N TYR A 155 -18.12 1.74 -10.35
CA TYR A 155 -17.46 3.00 -9.98
C TYR A 155 -18.44 3.96 -9.28
N TRP A 156 -19.60 4.21 -9.90
CA TRP A 156 -20.60 5.14 -9.40
C TRP A 156 -21.38 4.61 -8.19
N LEU A 157 -21.31 3.31 -7.92
CA LEU A 157 -21.82 2.72 -6.69
C LEU A 157 -20.79 2.80 -5.56
N ILE A 158 -19.56 2.31 -5.81
CA ILE A 158 -18.54 2.12 -4.77
C ILE A 158 -17.97 3.45 -4.29
N LEU A 159 -17.54 4.34 -5.20
CA LEU A 159 -16.80 5.53 -4.77
C LEU A 159 -17.69 6.59 -4.09
N PRO A 160 -18.92 6.89 -4.58
CA PRO A 160 -19.83 7.75 -3.83
C PRO A 160 -20.25 7.15 -2.49
N ALA A 161 -20.46 5.83 -2.41
CA ALA A 161 -20.74 5.17 -1.12
C ALA A 161 -19.56 5.30 -0.16
N PHE A 162 -18.33 5.10 -0.63
CA PHE A 162 -17.12 5.36 0.15
C PHE A 162 -17.04 6.83 0.59
N PHE A 163 -17.36 7.79 -0.27
CA PHE A 163 -17.32 9.21 0.09
C PHE A 163 -18.36 9.55 1.16
N ALA A 164 -19.58 9.01 1.09
CA ALA A 164 -20.58 9.18 2.13
C ALA A 164 -20.09 8.61 3.47
N LEU A 165 -19.47 7.42 3.45
CA LEU A 165 -18.84 6.83 4.62
C LEU A 165 -17.70 7.70 5.16
N MET A 166 -16.86 8.25 4.28
CA MET A 166 -15.77 9.16 4.64
C MET A 166 -16.29 10.40 5.35
N VAL A 167 -17.32 11.06 4.81
CA VAL A 167 -17.92 12.26 5.43
C VAL A 167 -18.41 11.95 6.85
N SER A 168 -19.08 10.82 7.05
CA SER A 168 -19.53 10.36 8.36
C SER A 168 -18.36 10.13 9.32
N PHE A 169 -17.32 9.42 8.86
CA PHE A 169 -16.15 9.08 9.66
C PHE A 169 -15.30 10.29 10.03
N VAL A 170 -15.13 11.25 9.12
CA VAL A 170 -14.24 12.40 9.35
C VAL A 170 -14.96 13.58 10.00
N TRP A 171 -16.28 13.47 10.20
CA TRP A 171 -17.13 14.53 10.74
C TRP A 171 -16.57 15.20 12.02
N PRO A 172 -16.04 14.45 13.01
CA PRO A 172 -15.48 15.06 14.22
C PRO A 172 -14.28 16.00 13.96
N THR A 173 -13.67 15.88 12.79
CA THR A 173 -12.44 16.59 12.41
C THR A 173 -12.65 17.54 11.22
N VAL A 174 -13.90 17.80 10.82
CA VAL A 174 -14.20 18.63 9.63
C VAL A 174 -13.69 20.07 9.74
N ASN A 175 -13.46 20.56 10.96
CA ASN A 175 -12.86 21.86 11.23
C ASN A 175 -11.33 21.90 11.02
N LYS A 176 -10.69 20.75 10.77
CA LYS A 176 -9.25 20.66 10.52
C LYS A 176 -8.96 20.83 9.03
N SER A 177 -7.97 21.67 8.69
CA SER A 177 -7.58 21.95 7.32
C SER A 177 -7.20 20.70 6.52
N LEU A 178 -6.51 19.73 7.15
CA LEU A 178 -6.13 18.48 6.51
C LEU A 178 -7.34 17.60 6.15
N THR A 179 -8.40 17.59 6.97
CA THR A 179 -9.65 16.88 6.67
C THR A 179 -10.39 17.54 5.50
N ILE A 180 -10.45 18.88 5.48
CA ILE A 180 -11.05 19.61 4.35
C ILE A 180 -10.28 19.30 3.06
N MET A 181 -8.94 19.32 3.10
CA MET A 181 -8.11 18.99 1.96
C MET A 181 -8.32 17.55 1.49
N ALA A 182 -8.44 16.58 2.40
CA ALA A 182 -8.73 15.19 2.08
C ALA A 182 -10.10 15.04 1.40
N LEU A 183 -11.15 15.70 1.91
CA LEU A 183 -12.48 15.69 1.31
C LEU A 183 -12.46 16.27 -0.11
N ILE A 184 -11.84 17.45 -0.29
CA ILE A 184 -11.70 18.09 -1.62
C ILE A 184 -10.96 17.15 -2.59
N LEU A 185 -9.85 16.56 -2.15
CA LEU A 185 -9.06 15.64 -2.97
C LEU A 185 -9.89 14.42 -3.40
N VAL A 186 -10.60 13.78 -2.47
CA VAL A 186 -11.43 12.62 -2.79
C VAL A 186 -12.58 13.00 -3.71
N THR A 187 -13.27 14.13 -3.46
CA THR A 187 -14.30 14.64 -4.38
C THR A 187 -13.73 14.87 -5.78
N PHE A 188 -12.56 15.51 -5.89
CA PHE A 188 -11.89 15.73 -7.17
C PHE A 188 -11.58 14.41 -7.89
N LEU A 189 -11.08 13.40 -7.18
CA LEU A 189 -10.75 12.10 -7.75
C LEU A 189 -11.99 11.31 -8.22
N ILE A 190 -13.12 11.46 -7.53
CA ILE A 190 -14.41 10.86 -7.92
C ILE A 190 -15.04 11.61 -9.11
N ALA A 191 -14.94 12.93 -9.13
CA ALA A 191 -15.57 13.75 -10.17
C ALA A 191 -14.81 13.72 -11.51
N THR A 192 -13.55 13.29 -11.52
CA THR A 192 -12.69 13.34 -12.73
C THR A 192 -12.19 11.96 -13.17
N PRO A 193 -13.06 10.98 -13.48
CA PRO A 193 -12.63 9.64 -13.87
C PRO A 193 -11.80 9.66 -15.16
N THR A 194 -10.62 9.04 -15.14
CA THR A 194 -9.80 8.81 -16.36
C THR A 194 -10.02 7.42 -16.95
N ASN A 195 -10.25 6.42 -16.10
CA ASN A 195 -10.52 5.05 -16.51
C ASN A 195 -11.27 4.33 -15.37
N TYR A 196 -12.58 4.11 -15.56
CA TYR A 196 -13.49 3.51 -14.57
C TYR A 196 -13.01 2.15 -14.08
N ARG A 197 -12.63 1.28 -15.02
CA ARG A 197 -12.12 -0.06 -14.72
C ARG A 197 -10.84 0.00 -13.91
N GLY A 198 -9.89 0.82 -14.34
CA GLY A 198 -8.63 1.05 -13.61
C GLY A 198 -8.88 1.51 -12.19
N ALA A 199 -9.80 2.45 -12.00
CA ALA A 199 -10.15 2.99 -10.70
C ALA A 199 -10.77 1.95 -9.77
N VAL A 200 -11.80 1.22 -10.24
CA VAL A 200 -12.46 0.17 -9.45
C VAL A 200 -11.49 -0.95 -9.07
N LEU A 201 -10.69 -1.43 -10.03
CA LEU A 201 -9.73 -2.52 -9.75
C LEU A 201 -8.62 -2.09 -8.79
N THR A 202 -8.15 -0.85 -8.90
CA THR A 202 -7.14 -0.29 -7.97
C THR A 202 -7.74 -0.14 -6.58
N PHE A 203 -8.97 0.37 -6.48
CA PHE A 203 -9.69 0.49 -5.21
C PHE A 203 -9.88 -0.87 -4.54
N ILE A 204 -10.33 -1.90 -5.29
CA ILE A 204 -10.49 -3.27 -4.78
C ILE A 204 -9.15 -3.85 -4.32
N ALA A 205 -8.09 -3.68 -5.11
CA ALA A 205 -6.76 -4.16 -4.74
C ALA A 205 -6.25 -3.51 -3.45
N GLY A 206 -6.41 -2.18 -3.34
CA GLY A 206 -6.03 -1.41 -2.16
C GLY A 206 -6.84 -1.79 -0.92
N ALA A 207 -8.17 -1.87 -1.03
CA ALA A 207 -9.03 -2.30 0.07
C ALA A 207 -8.78 -3.76 0.48
N GLY A 208 -8.49 -4.63 -0.49
CA GLY A 208 -8.17 -6.04 -0.23
C GLY A 208 -6.89 -6.22 0.60
N LEU A 209 -5.82 -5.49 0.27
CA LEU A 209 -4.61 -5.48 1.10
C LEU A 209 -4.84 -4.74 2.43
N GLY A 210 -5.54 -3.59 2.36
CA GLY A 210 -5.88 -2.75 3.50
C GLY A 210 -6.67 -3.49 4.58
N TYR A 211 -7.57 -4.40 4.22
CA TYR A 211 -8.29 -5.23 5.19
C TYR A 211 -7.34 -5.96 6.14
N TYR A 212 -6.33 -6.65 5.61
CA TYR A 212 -5.40 -7.41 6.44
C TYR A 212 -4.45 -6.50 7.22
N LEU A 213 -4.01 -5.38 6.62
CA LEU A 213 -3.17 -4.39 7.29
C LEU A 213 -3.88 -3.76 8.49
N GLU A 214 -5.13 -3.32 8.30
CA GLU A 214 -5.95 -2.75 9.36
C GLU A 214 -6.34 -3.79 10.41
N LEU A 215 -6.69 -5.01 9.99
CA LEU A 215 -6.99 -6.09 10.91
C LEU A 215 -5.79 -6.35 11.81
N TRP A 216 -4.58 -6.41 11.25
CA TRP A 216 -3.36 -6.57 12.03
C TRP A 216 -3.13 -5.36 12.96
N GLY A 217 -3.03 -4.14 12.41
CA GLY A 217 -2.65 -2.97 13.19
C GLY A 217 -3.60 -2.67 14.34
N THR A 218 -4.91 -2.76 14.10
CA THR A 218 -5.92 -2.43 15.11
C THR A 218 -6.13 -3.53 16.17
N THR A 219 -5.93 -4.80 15.82
CA THR A 219 -6.01 -5.89 16.80
C THR A 219 -4.77 -6.00 17.68
N ARG A 220 -3.59 -5.58 17.18
CA ARG A 220 -2.34 -5.52 17.94
C ARG A 220 -2.09 -4.16 18.61
N LEU A 221 -3.04 -3.23 18.48
CA LEU A 221 -2.95 -1.87 19.02
C LEU A 221 -1.72 -1.09 18.50
N ALA A 222 -1.22 -1.45 17.32
CA ALA A 222 -0.18 -0.66 16.65
C ALA A 222 -0.72 0.75 16.35
N TRP A 223 -1.98 0.84 15.95
CA TRP A 223 -2.75 2.07 15.93
C TRP A 223 -4.19 1.81 16.37
N THR A 224 -4.83 2.86 16.87
CA THR A 224 -6.23 2.85 17.32
C THR A 224 -6.96 4.04 16.72
N TYR A 225 -8.08 3.75 16.04
CA TYR A 225 -8.99 4.79 15.55
C TYR A 225 -9.89 5.31 16.66
N TYR A 226 -10.36 6.55 16.51
CA TYR A 226 -11.30 7.13 17.47
C TYR A 226 -12.62 6.34 17.62
N THR A 227 -12.98 5.52 16.61
CA THR A 227 -14.15 4.63 16.62
C THR A 227 -13.93 3.33 17.39
N LEU A 228 -12.68 3.00 17.74
CA LEU A 228 -12.28 1.76 18.43
C LEU A 228 -12.58 0.44 17.67
N GLU A 229 -13.01 0.53 16.41
CA GLU A 229 -13.31 -0.62 15.56
C GLU A 229 -12.04 -1.40 15.15
N LYS A 230 -12.19 -2.71 14.89
CA LYS A 230 -11.08 -3.62 14.56
C LYS A 230 -11.45 -4.63 13.45
N PRO A 231 -11.13 -4.39 12.17
CA PRO A 231 -10.74 -3.10 11.60
C PRO A 231 -11.96 -2.20 11.33
N PRO A 232 -11.83 -0.86 11.35
CA PRO A 232 -12.88 0.04 10.90
C PRO A 232 -13.14 -0.15 9.40
N LEU A 233 -14.41 -0.26 9.00
CA LEU A 233 -14.76 -0.42 7.58
C LEU A 233 -14.24 0.76 6.73
N PHE A 234 -14.34 1.98 7.26
CA PHE A 234 -13.81 3.16 6.60
C PHE A 234 -12.30 3.03 6.33
N ALA A 235 -11.52 2.65 7.33
CA ALA A 235 -10.06 2.53 7.21
C ALA A 235 -9.67 1.52 6.11
N VAL A 236 -10.34 0.36 6.09
CA VAL A 236 -10.14 -0.66 5.04
C VAL A 236 -10.39 -0.08 3.65
N LEU A 237 -11.50 0.62 3.46
CA LEU A 237 -11.85 1.22 2.17
C LEU A 237 -10.97 2.43 1.83
N ALA A 238 -10.47 3.15 2.83
CA ALA A 238 -9.56 4.28 2.65
C ALA A 238 -8.23 3.86 2.03
N HIS A 239 -7.73 2.65 2.30
CA HIS A 239 -6.59 2.07 1.56
C HIS A 239 -6.89 1.93 0.06
N GLY A 240 -8.12 1.56 -0.30
CA GLY A 240 -8.59 1.54 -1.69
C GLY A 240 -8.54 2.92 -2.34
N MET A 241 -9.02 3.94 -1.63
CA MET A 241 -8.99 5.32 -2.11
C MET A 241 -7.57 5.90 -2.19
N ALA A 242 -6.72 5.57 -1.23
CA ALA A 242 -5.30 5.94 -1.23
C ALA A 242 -4.57 5.34 -2.44
N ALA A 243 -4.78 4.04 -2.70
CA ALA A 243 -4.25 3.38 -3.89
C ALA A 243 -4.72 4.04 -5.19
N LEU A 244 -5.99 4.43 -5.26
CA LEU A 244 -6.54 5.16 -6.40
C LEU A 244 -5.86 6.52 -6.59
N ALA A 245 -5.63 7.27 -5.50
CA ALA A 245 -4.90 8.53 -5.54
C ALA A 245 -3.46 8.35 -6.03
N PHE A 246 -2.74 7.34 -5.51
CA PHE A 246 -1.37 7.06 -5.92
C PHE A 246 -1.28 6.67 -7.40
N TRP A 247 -2.19 5.82 -7.85
CA TRP A 247 -2.27 5.44 -9.26
C TRP A 247 -2.55 6.64 -10.16
N ARG A 248 -3.38 7.59 -9.73
CA ARG A 248 -3.62 8.84 -10.47
C ARG A 248 -2.37 9.70 -10.59
N VAL A 249 -1.59 9.83 -9.52
CA VAL A 249 -0.28 10.51 -9.56
C VAL A 249 0.67 9.77 -10.51
N TYR A 250 0.66 8.44 -10.51
CA TYR A 250 1.48 7.64 -11.42
C TYR A 250 1.10 7.85 -12.90
N LEU A 251 -0.20 7.95 -13.21
CA LEU A 251 -0.66 8.29 -14.57
C LEU A 251 -0.21 9.69 -15.00
N LEU A 252 -0.22 10.67 -14.09
CA LEU A 252 0.31 12.01 -14.35
C LEU A 252 1.82 11.93 -14.62
N TYR A 253 2.58 11.24 -13.77
CA TYR A 253 4.01 10.99 -13.99
C TYR A 253 4.24 10.41 -15.38
N LYS A 254 3.49 9.38 -15.80
CA LYS A 254 3.60 8.78 -17.13
C LYS A 254 3.27 9.75 -18.27
N THR A 255 2.33 10.67 -18.05
CA THR A 255 1.98 11.69 -19.04
C THR A 255 3.10 12.71 -19.21
N PHE A 256 3.82 13.06 -18.13
CA PHE A 256 4.89 14.07 -18.15
C PHE A 256 6.31 13.49 -18.37
N GLU A 257 6.51 12.20 -18.14
CA GLU A 257 7.80 11.50 -18.29
C GLU A 257 8.52 11.82 -19.62
N PRO A 258 7.88 11.75 -20.80
CA PRO A 258 8.54 12.05 -22.08
C PRO A 258 9.01 13.51 -22.20
N ARG A 259 8.38 14.45 -21.47
CA ARG A 259 8.76 15.87 -21.48
C ARG A 259 9.91 16.15 -20.52
N LEU A 260 9.95 15.46 -19.38
CA LEU A 260 11.03 15.56 -18.41
C LEU A 260 12.37 15.11 -19.00
N PHE A 261 12.37 14.01 -19.77
CA PHE A 261 13.58 13.50 -20.43
C PHE A 261 14.09 14.41 -21.57
N LYS A 262 13.24 15.24 -22.17
CA LYS A 262 13.65 16.24 -23.17
C LYS A 262 14.31 17.48 -22.55
N LEU A 263 14.12 17.72 -21.25
CA LEU A 263 14.70 18.85 -20.52
C LEU A 263 16.04 18.52 -19.87
N LEU A 264 16.43 17.24 -19.82
CA LEU A 264 17.77 16.85 -19.39
C LEU A 264 18.78 17.16 -20.50
N PRO A 265 19.87 17.89 -20.22
CA PRO A 265 20.89 18.15 -21.22
C PRO A 265 21.45 16.83 -21.76
N GLN A 266 21.59 16.71 -23.08
CA GLN A 266 22.10 15.54 -23.82
C GLN A 266 23.57 15.15 -23.52
N ARG A 267 24.14 15.52 -22.36
CA ARG A 267 25.58 15.43 -22.11
C ARG A 267 26.14 14.05 -21.74
N VAL A 268 25.39 12.96 -21.91
CA VAL A 268 25.89 11.59 -21.62
C VAL A 268 25.47 10.56 -22.68
N GLN A 269 25.27 10.96 -23.95
CA GLN A 269 25.07 10.02 -25.06
C GLN A 269 26.19 10.00 -26.10
N ALA A 270 27.28 10.72 -25.85
CA ALA A 270 28.52 10.59 -26.63
C ALA A 270 29.68 10.34 -25.65
N GLY A 271 30.01 9.07 -25.49
CA GLY A 271 31.19 8.58 -24.80
C GLY A 271 31.67 7.38 -25.57
N ASP A 272 32.31 7.67 -26.71
CA ASP A 272 33.32 6.80 -27.32
C ASP A 272 34.53 6.69 -26.37
#